data_AF-A0A0L0CQF5-F1
#
_entry.id   AF-A0A0L0CQF5-F1
#
_cell.length_a   1.000
_cell.length_b   1.000
_cell.length_c   1.000
_cell.angle_alpha   90.00
_cell.angle_beta   90.00
_cell.angle_gamma   90.00
#
_symmetry.space_group_name_H-M   'P 1'
#
loop_
_entity.id
_entity.type
_entity.pdbx_description
1 polymer ?
#
loop_
_entity_poly.entity_id
_entity_poly.type
_entity_poly.pdbx_seq_one_letter_code
_entity_poly.pdbx_strand_id
1 'polypeptide(L)'
;MSSSDEGEPVQQEPEEDSNSVDSMDTKSLKELIALFAELITTDPENNLAKLKDLVSKCEQTRKTKYRQLLVLSLAHIFKNIAPMYRIQELSAAQQAERVSKEVKQLRDYEQGLVHQGWPV
;
A
#
# COMPACT_ATOMS: atom_id res chain seq x y z
N MET A 1 20.16 -32.14 39.63
CA MET A 1 20.86 -32.36 38.34
C MET A 1 19.79 -32.78 37.35
N SER A 2 19.35 -31.86 36.49
CA SER A 2 19.64 -31.83 35.02
C SER A 2 19.15 -33.11 34.33
N SER A 3 18.27 -33.09 33.33
CA SER A 3 18.19 -32.20 32.16
C SER A 3 16.71 -32.20 31.73
N SER A 4 16.02 -31.06 31.54
CA SER A 4 16.08 -30.23 30.34
C SER A 4 16.19 -31.09 29.08
N ASP A 5 15.03 -31.58 28.62
CA ASP A 5 14.86 -32.14 27.27
C ASP A 5 14.26 -31.04 26.40
N GLU A 6 14.99 -30.76 25.32
CA GLU A 6 14.89 -29.54 24.53
C GLU A 6 13.64 -29.53 23.65
N GLY A 7 12.94 -28.39 23.66
CA GLY A 7 11.88 -28.12 22.70
C GLY A 7 12.48 -28.05 21.30
N GLU A 8 11.98 -28.90 20.40
CA GLU A 8 12.29 -28.87 18.98
C GLU A 8 11.98 -27.47 18.39
N PRO A 9 12.84 -26.96 17.50
CA PRO A 9 12.60 -25.70 16.81
C PRO A 9 11.48 -25.89 15.79
N VAL A 10 10.35 -25.21 16.01
CA VAL A 10 9.29 -25.07 15.01
C VAL A 10 9.87 -24.35 13.80
N GLN A 11 10.14 -25.11 12.75
CA GLN A 11 10.38 -24.59 11.41
C GLN A 11 9.10 -23.91 10.95
N GLN A 12 9.09 -22.57 10.99
CA GLN A 12 8.12 -21.78 10.25
C GLN A 12 8.45 -21.93 8.77
N GLU A 13 7.65 -22.75 8.09
CA GLU A 13 7.55 -22.74 6.63
C GLU A 13 7.21 -21.31 6.17
N PRO A 14 7.78 -20.82 5.07
CA PRO A 14 7.42 -19.52 4.53
C PRO A 14 5.97 -19.56 4.08
N GLU A 15 5.12 -18.79 4.75
CA GLU A 15 3.75 -18.48 4.35
C GLU A 15 3.76 -18.05 2.87
N GLU A 16 3.27 -18.92 1.99
CA GLU A 16 3.07 -18.57 0.58
C GLU A 16 2.06 -17.43 0.50
N ASP A 17 2.57 -16.27 0.08
CA ASP A 17 1.81 -15.04 -0.14
C ASP A 17 0.74 -15.30 -1.21
N SER A 18 -0.48 -15.64 -0.78
CA SER A 18 -1.54 -16.24 -1.61
C SER A 18 -2.16 -15.29 -2.65
N ASN A 19 -1.51 -14.16 -2.95
CA ASN A 19 -2.07 -13.08 -3.75
C ASN A 19 -1.20 -12.71 -4.96
N SER A 20 -0.46 -13.69 -5.50
CA SER A 20 0.35 -13.49 -6.70
C SER A 20 -0.53 -13.03 -7.86
N VAL A 21 -0.30 -11.82 -8.33
CA VAL A 21 -1.00 -11.24 -9.50
C VAL A 21 -0.71 -12.02 -10.78
N ASP A 22 0.34 -12.84 -10.75
CA ASP A 22 0.81 -13.63 -11.88
C ASP A 22 -0.12 -14.82 -12.21
N SER A 23 -0.98 -15.28 -11.30
CA SER A 23 -1.95 -16.35 -11.59
C SER A 23 -3.27 -15.84 -12.21
N MET A 24 -3.54 -14.53 -12.15
CA MET A 24 -4.79 -13.94 -12.66
C MET A 24 -4.80 -13.74 -14.17
N ASP A 25 -6.01 -13.85 -14.75
CA ASP A 25 -6.28 -13.45 -16.13
C ASP A 25 -6.26 -11.94 -16.31
N THR A 26 -5.92 -11.49 -17.53
CA THR A 26 -5.88 -10.05 -17.87
C THR A 26 -7.21 -9.32 -17.63
N LYS A 27 -8.33 -10.00 -17.81
CA LYS A 27 -9.68 -9.44 -17.58
C LYS A 27 -9.92 -9.21 -16.09
N SER A 28 -9.68 -10.22 -15.27
CA SER A 28 -9.84 -10.14 -13.81
C SER A 28 -8.91 -9.10 -13.19
N LEU A 29 -7.68 -8.97 -13.71
CA LEU A 29 -6.77 -7.92 -13.28
C LEU A 29 -7.33 -6.51 -13.58
N LYS A 30 -7.90 -6.31 -14.77
CA LYS A 30 -8.53 -5.02 -15.12
C LYS A 30 -9.73 -4.71 -14.23
N GLU A 31 -10.55 -5.69 -13.92
CA GLU A 31 -11.70 -5.55 -13.02
C GLU A 31 -11.25 -5.18 -11.61
N LEU A 32 -10.22 -5.86 -11.06
CA LEU A 32 -9.64 -5.54 -9.76
C LEU A 32 -9.11 -4.10 -9.74
N ILE A 33 -8.33 -3.71 -10.74
CA ILE A 33 -7.79 -2.35 -10.86
C ILE A 33 -8.92 -1.32 -10.94
N ALA A 34 -9.98 -1.59 -11.70
CA ALA A 34 -11.12 -0.68 -11.83
C ALA A 34 -11.85 -0.49 -10.50
N LEU A 35 -12.11 -1.58 -9.76
CA LEU A 35 -12.75 -1.52 -8.43
C LEU A 35 -11.91 -0.72 -7.45
N PHE A 36 -10.60 -0.95 -7.43
CA PHE A 36 -9.70 -0.22 -6.52
C PHE A 36 -9.61 1.25 -6.92
N ALA A 37 -9.53 1.56 -8.22
CA ALA A 37 -9.50 2.92 -8.72
C ALA A 37 -10.76 3.70 -8.33
N GLU A 38 -11.94 3.08 -8.44
CA GLU A 38 -13.21 3.68 -8.03
C GLU A 38 -13.21 4.00 -6.53
N LEU A 39 -12.90 3.01 -5.69
CA LEU A 39 -12.87 3.18 -4.23
C LEU A 39 -11.89 4.27 -3.79
N ILE A 40 -10.68 4.28 -4.36
CA ILE A 40 -9.65 5.27 -4.03
C ILE A 40 -10.04 6.67 -4.51
N THR A 41 -10.70 6.79 -5.67
CA THR A 41 -11.12 8.09 -6.21
C THR A 41 -12.31 8.66 -5.43
N THR A 42 -13.22 7.82 -4.95
CA THR A 42 -14.38 8.25 -4.14
C THR A 42 -13.98 8.69 -2.74
N ASP A 43 -13.09 7.94 -2.07
CA ASP A 43 -12.66 8.24 -0.70
C ASP A 43 -11.18 7.87 -0.51
N PRO A 44 -10.25 8.80 -0.79
CA PRO A 44 -8.83 8.51 -0.72
C PRO A 44 -8.31 8.35 0.71
N GLU A 45 -8.94 8.99 1.70
CA GLU A 45 -8.47 8.97 3.09
C GLU A 45 -8.61 7.58 3.73
N ASN A 46 -9.72 6.90 3.46
CA ASN A 46 -9.99 5.58 4.04
C ASN A 46 -9.44 4.42 3.17
N ASN A 47 -9.10 4.66 1.91
CA ASN A 47 -8.68 3.61 0.97
C ASN A 47 -7.18 3.55 0.72
N LEU A 48 -6.38 4.23 1.54
CA LEU A 48 -4.93 4.28 1.41
C LEU A 48 -4.24 2.91 1.44
N ALA A 49 -4.79 1.95 2.20
CA ALA A 49 -4.29 0.57 2.23
C ALA A 49 -4.41 -0.11 0.86
N LYS A 50 -5.50 0.15 0.11
CA LYS A 50 -5.71 -0.44 -1.22
C LYS A 50 -4.74 0.14 -2.26
N LEU A 51 -4.37 1.41 -2.09
CA LEU A 51 -3.32 2.04 -2.91
C LEU A 51 -1.97 1.34 -2.68
N LYS A 52 -1.62 1.08 -1.41
CA LYS A 52 -0.42 0.30 -1.05
C LYS A 52 -0.44 -1.11 -1.63
N ASP A 53 -1.59 -1.78 -1.57
CA ASP A 53 -1.75 -3.12 -2.14
C ASP A 53 -1.52 -3.12 -3.66
N LEU A 54 -2.03 -2.12 -4.39
CA LEU A 54 -1.78 -1.97 -5.83
C LEU A 54 -0.30 -1.72 -6.15
N VAL A 55 0.38 -0.89 -5.35
CA VAL A 55 1.82 -0.62 -5.50
C VAL A 55 2.63 -1.90 -5.25
N SER A 56 2.35 -2.61 -4.16
CA SER A 56 2.99 -3.90 -3.84
C SER A 56 2.76 -4.93 -4.95
N LYS A 57 1.53 -5.04 -5.45
CA LYS A 57 1.20 -5.90 -6.61
C LYS A 57 2.01 -5.54 -7.84
N CYS A 58 2.26 -4.25 -8.09
CA CYS A 58 3.08 -3.79 -9.21
C CYS A 58 4.55 -4.23 -9.07
N GLU A 59 5.10 -4.16 -7.86
CA GLU A 59 6.49 -4.57 -7.56
C GLU A 59 6.67 -6.09 -7.68
N GLN A 60 5.75 -6.87 -7.11
CA GLN A 60 5.79 -8.33 -7.09
C GLN A 60 5.54 -8.97 -8.46
N THR A 61 4.78 -8.31 -9.33
CA THR A 61 4.43 -8.84 -10.66
C THR A 61 5.67 -9.01 -11.54
N ARG A 62 5.90 -10.22 -12.07
CA ARG A 62 6.99 -10.48 -13.03
C ARG A 62 6.58 -10.25 -14.49
N LYS A 63 5.28 -10.34 -14.79
CA LYS A 63 4.73 -10.11 -16.14
C LYS A 63 4.78 -8.63 -16.54
N THR A 64 5.61 -8.28 -17.53
CA THR A 64 5.76 -6.90 -18.02
C THR A 64 4.43 -6.25 -18.45
N LYS A 65 3.54 -7.01 -19.10
CA LYS A 65 2.23 -6.51 -19.52
C LYS A 65 1.35 -6.07 -18.34
N TYR A 66 1.39 -6.83 -17.24
CA TYR A 66 0.59 -6.56 -16.05
C TYR A 66 1.17 -5.36 -15.29
N ARG A 67 2.50 -5.31 -15.19
CA ARG A 67 3.21 -4.16 -14.63
C ARG A 67 2.91 -2.87 -15.40
N GLN A 68 2.94 -2.89 -16.73
CA GLN A 68 2.58 -1.73 -17.55
C GLN A 68 1.15 -1.25 -17.25
N LEU A 69 0.20 -2.18 -17.15
CA LEU A 69 -1.20 -1.85 -16.81
C LEU A 69 -1.29 -1.20 -15.42
N LEU A 70 -0.67 -1.81 -14.43
CA LEU A 70 -0.68 -1.32 -13.05
C LEU A 70 -0.05 0.07 -12.94
N VAL A 71 1.12 0.29 -13.54
CA VAL A 71 1.80 1.59 -13.53
C VAL A 71 0.94 2.68 -14.20
N LEU A 72 0.35 2.40 -15.36
CA LEU A 72 -0.52 3.34 -16.07
C LEU A 72 -1.75 3.73 -15.22
N SER A 73 -2.39 2.73 -14.60
CA SER A 73 -3.54 2.97 -13.73
C SER A 73 -3.16 3.70 -12.46
N LEU A 74 -2.06 3.33 -11.81
CA LEU A 74 -1.53 4.01 -10.63
C LEU A 74 -1.23 5.48 -10.93
N ALA A 75 -0.56 5.80 -12.05
CA ALA A 75 -0.28 7.18 -12.43
C ALA A 75 -1.56 8.03 -12.58
N HIS A 76 -2.63 7.44 -13.12
CA HIS A 76 -3.92 8.12 -13.22
C HIS A 76 -4.57 8.35 -11.84
N ILE A 77 -4.54 7.34 -10.97
CA ILE A 77 -5.07 7.43 -9.60
C ILE A 77 -4.31 8.52 -8.82
N PHE A 78 -2.98 8.49 -8.85
CA PHE A 78 -2.14 9.49 -8.17
C PHE A 78 -2.46 10.90 -8.62
N LYS A 79 -2.68 11.13 -9.92
CA LYS A 79 -3.07 12.44 -10.44
C LYS A 79 -4.43 12.91 -9.91
N ASN A 80 -5.39 12.01 -9.70
CA ASN A 80 -6.71 12.37 -9.20
C ASN A 80 -6.74 12.65 -7.70
N ILE A 81 -5.95 11.91 -6.90
CA ILE A 81 -5.95 12.05 -5.43
C ILE A 81 -4.96 13.11 -4.91
N ALA A 82 -4.02 13.55 -5.75
CA ALA A 82 -2.99 14.50 -5.35
C ALA A 82 -3.61 15.88 -5.03
N PRO A 83 -3.32 16.45 -3.85
CA PRO A 83 -3.76 17.80 -3.52
C PRO A 83 -3.08 18.85 -4.42
N MET A 84 -3.73 20.00 -4.59
CA MET A 84 -3.19 21.17 -5.30
C MET A 84 -2.13 21.95 -4.50
N TYR A 85 -1.77 21.47 -3.31
CA TYR A 85 -0.74 22.07 -2.45
C TYR A 85 0.42 21.08 -2.22
N ARG A 86 1.56 21.61 -1.77
CA ARG A 86 2.72 20.80 -1.43
C ARG A 86 2.52 20.14 -0.08
N ILE A 87 2.57 18.81 -0.05
CA ILE A 87 2.53 18.03 1.19
C ILE A 87 3.83 18.27 1.97
N GLN A 88 3.72 18.50 3.28
CA GLN A 88 4.87 18.69 4.16
C GLN A 88 5.16 17.41 4.96
N GLU A 89 6.44 17.06 5.06
CA GLU A 89 6.89 16.05 6.00
C GLU A 89 6.74 16.58 7.43
N LEU A 90 6.09 15.79 8.28
CA LEU A 90 5.91 16.16 9.68
C LEU A 90 7.20 15.88 10.45
N SER A 91 7.68 16.88 11.19
CA SER A 91 8.78 16.65 12.14
C SER A 91 8.29 15.86 13.37
N ALA A 92 9.21 15.17 14.05
CA ALA A 92 8.90 14.37 15.24
C ALA A 92 8.18 15.17 16.35
N ALA A 93 8.47 16.46 16.48
CA ALA A 93 7.80 17.35 17.43
C ALA A 93 6.33 17.62 17.06
N GLN A 94 6.04 17.75 15.75
CA GLN A 94 4.69 18.02 15.24
C GLN A 94 3.81 16.76 15.24
N GLN A 95 4.42 15.58 15.10
CA GLN A 95 3.72 14.29 15.19
C GLN A 95 3.24 14.00 16.63
N ALA A 96 4.00 14.45 17.63
CA ALA A 96 3.66 14.29 19.05
C ALA A 96 2.61 15.30 19.56
N GLU A 97 2.26 16.31 18.75
CA GLU A 97 1.29 17.33 19.12
C GLU A 97 -0.13 16.77 19.11
N ARG A 98 -0.90 17.08 20.16
CA ARG A 98 -2.30 16.67 20.27
C ARG A 98 -3.19 17.54 19.38
N VAL A 99 -3.46 17.05 18.19
CA VAL A 99 -4.39 17.67 17.24
C VAL A 99 -5.80 17.09 17.33
N SER A 100 -6.76 17.77 16.69
CA SER A 100 -8.13 17.26 16.54
C SER A 100 -8.15 15.99 15.69
N LYS A 101 -9.26 15.23 15.79
CA LYS A 101 -9.42 13.96 15.07
C LYS A 101 -9.31 14.13 13.55
N GLU A 102 -9.94 15.17 13.00
CA GLU A 102 -9.93 15.47 11.56
C GLU A 102 -8.52 15.83 11.07
N VAL A 103 -7.81 16.69 11.81
CA VAL A 103 -6.43 17.07 11.46
C VAL A 103 -5.49 15.87 11.54
N LYS A 104 -5.71 14.96 12.50
CA LYS A 104 -4.94 13.72 12.57
C LYS A 104 -5.14 12.84 11.33
N GLN A 105 -6.39 12.65 10.90
CA GLN A 105 -6.71 11.83 9.72
C GLN A 105 -6.07 12.40 8.45
N LEU A 106 -6.15 13.72 8.25
CA LEU A 106 -5.51 14.38 7.12
C LEU A 106 -3.98 14.19 7.15
N ARG A 107 -3.36 14.35 8.32
CA ARG A 107 -1.92 14.12 8.49
C ARG A 107 -1.54 12.67 8.18
N ASP A 108 -2.30 11.70 8.69
CA ASP A 108 -2.05 10.27 8.44
C ASP A 108 -2.17 9.94 6.94
N TYR A 109 -3.12 10.56 6.23
CA TYR A 109 -3.27 10.46 4.78
C TYR A 109 -2.07 11.07 4.03
N GLU A 110 -1.71 12.32 4.34
CA GLU A 110 -0.60 13.04 3.73
C GLU A 110 0.74 12.32 3.91
N GLN A 111 1.06 11.94 5.16
CA GLN A 111 2.27 11.19 5.46
C GLN A 111 2.23 9.82 4.78
N GLY A 112 1.06 9.19 4.72
CA GLY A 112 0.92 7.93 4.02
C GLY A 112 1.18 8.07 2.52
N LEU A 113 0.83 9.18 1.88
CA LEU A 113 1.11 9.43 0.46
C LEU A 113 2.60 9.68 0.20
N VAL A 114 3.28 10.43 1.09
CA VAL A 114 4.73 10.72 0.97
C VAL A 114 5.58 9.46 1.18
N HIS A 115 5.26 8.65 2.18
CA HIS A 115 6.06 7.46 2.51
C HIS A 115 5.76 6.24 1.62
N GLN A 116 4.88 6.36 0.62
CA GLN A 116 4.31 5.23 -0.12
C GLN A 116 5.17 4.63 -1.24
N GLY A 117 6.50 4.82 -1.21
CA GLY A 117 7.41 4.11 -2.12
C GLY A 117 8.31 5.00 -2.97
N TRP A 118 8.64 6.20 -2.53
CA TRP A 118 9.76 6.93 -3.12
C TRP A 118 10.94 6.94 -2.14
N PRO A 119 12.10 6.36 -2.50
CA PRO A 119 13.32 6.58 -1.74
C PRO A 119 13.68 8.07 -1.87
N VAL A 120 13.65 8.79 -0.75
CA VAL A 120 14.31 10.10 -0.63
C VAL A 120 15.82 9.88 -0.59
#